data_AF-A0A518AKY2-F1
#
_entry.id   AF-A0A518AKY2-F1
#
_cell.length_a   1.000
_cell.length_b   1.000
_cell.length_c   1.000
_cell.angle_alpha   90.00
_cell.angle_beta   90.00
_cell.angle_gamma   90.00
#
_symmetry.space_group_name_H-M   'P 1'
#
loop_
_entity.id
_entity.type
_entity.pdbx_description
1 polymer ?
#
loop_
_entity_poly.entity_id
_entity_poly.type
_entity_poly.pdbx_seq_one_letter_code
_entity_poly.pdbx_strand_id
1 'polypeptide(L)'
;MSHETRQDEWHPCSSGELSKLTARLERQYRREQVGAFMPVITAAALLIAVVGLGMFWTSDPPVARITCTECHDHFTAYHDHLLGTTPMADPEAHSMQAHLEHCQRCREAFEQQFPGLLADGLHQSGEWLARRDVQLPLAVSLRL
;
A
#
# COMPACT_ATOMS: atom_id res chain seq x y z
N MET A 1 -9.44 71.10 -22.79
CA MET A 1 -9.95 70.16 -21.77
C MET A 1 -8.90 70.13 -20.67
N SER A 2 -9.11 70.92 -19.62
CA SER A 2 -8.14 71.10 -18.53
C SER A 2 -8.41 70.03 -17.47
N HIS A 3 -7.42 69.17 -17.22
CA HIS A 3 -7.46 68.20 -16.12
C HIS A 3 -7.07 68.91 -14.82
N GLU A 4 -8.07 69.22 -13.99
CA GLU A 4 -7.88 69.68 -12.62
C GLU A 4 -7.56 68.47 -11.74
N THR A 5 -6.29 68.26 -11.46
CA THR A 5 -5.86 67.26 -10.47
C THR A 5 -6.22 67.79 -9.09
N ARG A 6 -7.34 67.31 -8.52
CA ARG A 6 -7.62 67.41 -7.09
C ARG A 6 -6.40 66.86 -6.35
N GLN A 7 -5.63 67.75 -5.75
CA GLN A 7 -4.63 67.37 -4.77
C GLN A 7 -5.40 66.80 -3.59
N ASP A 8 -5.35 65.49 -3.42
CA ASP A 8 -5.82 64.84 -2.20
C ASP A 8 -4.98 65.40 -1.05
N GLU A 9 -5.59 66.35 -0.34
CA GLU A 9 -5.00 67.06 0.78
C GLU A 9 -4.75 66.03 1.89
N TRP A 10 -3.51 65.61 2.02
CA TRP A 10 -3.08 64.70 3.07
C TRP A 10 -3.24 65.40 4.42
N HIS A 11 -4.32 65.08 5.13
CA HIS A 11 -4.53 65.58 6.48
C HIS A 11 -3.81 64.70 7.51
N PRO A 12 -3.14 65.30 8.51
CA PRO A 12 -2.56 64.56 9.60
C PRO A 12 -3.68 63.89 10.42
N CYS A 13 -3.61 62.57 10.56
CA CYS A 13 -4.58 61.82 11.36
C CYS A 13 -4.57 62.27 12.82
N SER A 14 -5.74 62.29 13.46
CA SER A 14 -5.84 62.58 14.88
C SER A 14 -5.10 61.51 15.69
N SER A 15 -4.38 61.93 16.73
CA SER A 15 -3.61 61.01 17.56
C SER A 15 -4.52 59.95 18.18
N GLY A 16 -4.36 58.69 17.77
CA GLY A 16 -5.09 57.55 18.33
C GLY A 16 -6.12 56.88 17.41
N GLU A 17 -6.31 57.32 16.17
CA GLU A 17 -7.16 56.58 15.21
C GLU A 17 -6.50 55.31 14.69
N LEU A 18 -5.18 55.36 14.43
CA LEU A 18 -4.42 54.18 14.01
C LEU A 18 -4.45 53.08 15.08
N SER A 19 -4.33 53.43 16.36
CA SER A 19 -4.36 52.46 17.46
C SER A 19 -5.73 51.81 17.66
N LYS A 20 -6.83 52.52 17.34
CA LYS A 20 -8.19 51.94 17.33
C LYS A 20 -8.36 50.91 16.22
N LEU A 21 -7.75 51.13 15.05
CA LEU A 21 -7.74 50.18 13.95
C LEU A 21 -6.96 48.91 14.31
N THR A 22 -5.75 49.04 14.89
CA THR A 22 -4.95 47.90 15.33
C THR A 22 -5.66 47.09 16.41
N ALA A 23 -6.26 47.74 17.41
CA ALA A 23 -6.98 47.05 18.47
C ALA A 23 -8.22 46.27 17.95
N ARG A 24 -8.84 46.74 16.86
CA ARG A 24 -9.98 46.06 16.24
C ARG A 24 -9.53 44.81 15.47
N LEU A 25 -8.41 44.91 14.75
CA LEU A 25 -7.79 43.81 14.02
C LEU A 25 -7.30 42.71 14.97
N GLU A 26 -6.64 43.06 16.09
CA GLU A 26 -6.20 42.08 17.09
C GLU A 26 -7.37 41.30 17.70
N ARG A 27 -8.50 41.97 17.98
CA ARG A 27 -9.70 41.30 18.51
C ARG A 27 -10.34 40.35 17.48
N GLN A 28 -10.28 40.66 16.19
CA GLN A 28 -10.71 39.77 15.12
C GLN A 28 -9.79 38.55 15.00
N TYR A 29 -8.48 38.78 14.97
CA TYR A 29 -7.47 37.73 14.89
C TYR A 29 -7.58 36.73 16.05
N ARG A 30 -7.82 37.23 17.28
CA ARG A 30 -7.99 36.39 18.47
C ARG A 30 -9.26 35.54 18.43
N ARG A 31 -10.32 36.01 17.76
CA ARG A 31 -11.57 35.25 17.58
C ARG A 31 -11.42 34.15 16.52
N GLU A 32 -10.72 34.45 15.43
CA GLU A 32 -10.48 33.50 14.34
C GLU A 32 -9.47 32.41 14.75
N GLN A 33 -8.42 32.76 15.50
CA GLN A 33 -7.43 31.79 15.98
C GLN A 33 -7.96 30.81 17.03
N VAL A 34 -9.00 31.15 17.80
CA VAL A 34 -9.55 30.22 18.81
C VAL A 34 -10.65 29.32 18.22
N GLY A 35 -11.32 29.75 17.15
CA GLY A 35 -12.39 28.97 16.49
C GLY A 35 -11.94 27.99 15.40
N ALA A 36 -10.78 28.21 14.77
CA ALA A 36 -10.38 27.46 13.58
C ALA A 36 -9.59 26.16 13.84
N PHE A 37 -9.10 25.92 15.06
CA PHE A 37 -8.18 24.80 15.33
C PHE A 37 -8.83 23.50 15.82
N MET A 38 -10.13 23.47 16.14
CA MET A 38 -10.78 22.26 16.68
C MET A 38 -11.23 21.19 15.65
N PRO A 39 -11.60 21.47 14.38
CA PRO A 39 -12.12 20.42 13.49
C PRO A 39 -11.07 19.72 12.62
N VAL A 40 -9.81 20.19 12.56
CA VAL A 40 -8.80 19.65 11.63
C VAL A 40 -8.08 18.41 12.18
N ILE A 41 -8.01 18.25 13.50
CA ILE A 41 -7.25 17.16 14.15
C ILE A 41 -7.98 15.80 14.02
N THR A 42 -9.31 15.79 13.96
CA THR A 42 -10.11 14.54 13.92
C THR A 42 -10.11 13.86 12.55
N ALA A 43 -10.08 14.61 11.45
CA ALA A 43 -10.10 14.04 10.11
C ALA A 43 -8.77 13.35 9.73
N ALA A 44 -7.63 13.94 10.11
CA ALA A 44 -6.31 13.36 9.82
C ALA A 44 -6.07 12.06 10.60
N ALA A 45 -6.50 11.98 11.87
CA ALA A 45 -6.36 10.78 12.68
C ALA A 45 -7.18 9.59 12.14
N LEU A 46 -8.38 9.84 11.61
CA LEU A 46 -9.20 8.81 10.99
C LEU A 46 -8.60 8.27 9.67
N LEU A 47 -8.03 9.14 8.84
CA LEU A 47 -7.36 8.71 7.61
C LEU A 47 -6.11 7.86 7.90
N ILE A 48 -5.30 8.23 8.89
CA ILE A 48 -4.13 7.45 9.29
C ILE A 48 -4.55 6.08 9.86
N ALA A 49 -5.63 6.02 10.65
CA ALA A 49 -6.14 4.75 11.19
C ALA A 49 -6.67 3.80 10.11
N VAL A 50 -7.39 4.33 9.10
CA VAL A 50 -7.93 3.52 7.99
C VAL A 50 -6.82 3.03 7.06
N VAL A 51 -5.86 3.89 6.72
CA VAL A 51 -4.70 3.50 5.88
C VAL A 51 -3.78 2.54 6.64
N GLY A 52 -3.56 2.76 7.94
CA GLY A 52 -2.73 1.91 8.79
C GLY A 52 -3.31 0.51 9.01
N LEU A 53 -4.63 0.37 9.22
CA LEU A 53 -5.27 -0.94 9.27
C LEU A 53 -5.30 -1.61 7.88
N GLY A 54 -5.55 -0.86 6.80
CA GLY A 54 -5.54 -1.39 5.45
C GLY A 54 -4.20 -2.03 5.07
N MET A 55 -3.09 -1.36 5.39
CA MET A 55 -1.75 -1.89 5.12
C MET A 55 -1.35 -3.07 6.01
N PHE A 56 -1.89 -3.18 7.22
CA PHE A 56 -1.61 -4.33 8.09
C PHE A 56 -2.22 -5.63 7.56
N TRP A 57 -3.36 -5.54 6.86
CA TRP A 57 -4.06 -6.68 6.27
C TRP A 57 -3.54 -7.05 4.87
N THR A 58 -2.87 -6.13 4.17
CA THR A 58 -2.12 -6.42 2.94
C THR A 58 -0.65 -6.69 3.23
N SER A 59 -0.39 -7.53 4.24
CA SER A 59 0.92 -8.17 4.35
C SER A 59 1.01 -9.20 3.23
N ASP A 60 1.18 -8.74 1.99
CA ASP A 60 1.70 -9.59 0.94
C ASP A 60 2.99 -10.20 1.51
N PRO A 61 3.09 -11.53 1.58
CA PRO A 61 4.31 -12.17 2.03
C PRO A 61 5.46 -11.61 1.19
N PRO A 62 6.66 -11.40 1.78
CA PRO A 62 7.77 -10.75 1.11
C PRO A 62 7.95 -11.39 -0.27
N VAL A 63 7.66 -10.58 -1.30
CA VAL A 63 7.74 -10.93 -2.72
C VAL A 63 8.95 -11.81 -2.92
N ALA A 64 8.71 -13.01 -3.50
CA ALA A 64 9.67 -14.08 -3.75
C ALA A 64 11.13 -13.64 -3.66
N ARG A 65 11.86 -14.15 -2.67
CA ARG A 65 13.25 -13.74 -2.36
C ARG A 65 14.27 -14.06 -3.46
N ILE A 66 13.86 -14.63 -4.58
CA ILE A 66 14.77 -15.05 -5.66
C ILE A 66 14.86 -13.99 -6.75
N THR A 67 16.08 -13.79 -7.24
CA THR A 67 16.38 -12.94 -8.38
C THR A 67 15.96 -13.60 -9.70
N CYS A 68 15.83 -12.81 -10.78
CA CYS A 68 15.51 -13.36 -12.11
C CYS A 68 16.56 -14.38 -12.58
N THR A 69 17.83 -14.18 -12.23
CA THR A 69 18.93 -15.08 -12.55
C THR A 69 18.80 -16.41 -11.82
N GLU A 70 18.57 -16.39 -10.51
CA GLU A 70 18.33 -17.62 -9.73
C GLU A 70 17.07 -18.34 -10.22
N CYS A 71 16.01 -17.59 -10.52
CA CYS A 71 14.79 -18.15 -11.09
C CYS A 71 15.10 -18.94 -12.37
N HIS A 72 15.89 -18.37 -13.27
CA HIS A 72 16.29 -19.02 -14.52
C HIS A 72 17.15 -20.28 -14.30
N ASP A 73 18.07 -20.25 -13.33
CA ASP A 73 18.90 -21.40 -12.97
C ASP A 73 18.07 -22.57 -12.42
N HIS A 74 16.91 -22.29 -11.82
CA HIS A 74 16.00 -23.28 -11.26
C HIS A 74 14.89 -23.76 -12.22
N PHE A 75 14.85 -23.27 -13.46
CA PHE A 75 13.78 -23.59 -14.42
C PHE A 75 13.59 -25.10 -14.64
N THR A 76 14.67 -25.86 -14.85
CA THR A 76 14.59 -27.31 -15.09
C THR A 76 14.17 -28.06 -13.84
N ALA A 77 14.72 -27.72 -12.67
CA ALA A 77 14.36 -28.34 -11.41
C ALA A 77 12.89 -28.13 -11.07
N TYR A 78 12.35 -26.95 -11.33
CA TYR A 78 10.94 -26.65 -11.12
C TYR A 78 10.02 -27.32 -12.13
N HIS A 79 10.44 -27.37 -13.40
CA HIS A 79 9.72 -28.17 -14.41
C HIS A 79 9.59 -29.64 -13.97
N ASP A 80 10.68 -30.25 -13.54
CA ASP A 80 10.68 -31.64 -13.09
C ASP A 80 9.86 -31.82 -11.80
N HIS A 81 9.82 -30.82 -10.94
CA HIS A 81 8.92 -30.78 -9.80
C HIS A 81 7.45 -30.74 -10.20
N LEU A 82 7.09 -29.92 -11.20
CA LEU A 82 5.72 -29.86 -11.74
C LEU A 82 5.29 -31.19 -12.39
N LEU A 83 6.21 -31.90 -13.03
CA LEU A 83 5.95 -33.24 -13.58
C LEU A 83 5.94 -34.34 -12.50
N GLY A 84 6.31 -34.02 -11.26
CA GLY A 84 6.45 -34.99 -10.18
C GLY A 84 7.63 -35.96 -10.35
N THR A 85 8.58 -35.65 -11.23
CA THR A 85 9.75 -36.50 -11.51
C THR A 85 10.85 -36.35 -10.47
N THR A 86 11.10 -35.13 -10.00
CA THR A 86 12.05 -34.85 -8.91
C THR A 86 11.45 -33.88 -7.90
N PRO A 87 11.45 -34.21 -6.60
CA PRO A 87 10.91 -33.31 -5.59
C PRO A 87 11.87 -32.13 -5.38
N MET A 88 11.36 -30.92 -5.60
CA MET A 88 11.98 -29.67 -5.17
C MET A 88 11.53 -29.35 -3.74
N ALA A 89 12.35 -28.63 -2.98
CA ALA A 89 11.96 -28.23 -1.62
C ALA A 89 10.76 -27.26 -1.67
N ASP A 90 9.72 -27.54 -0.88
CA ASP A 90 8.51 -26.70 -0.76
C ASP A 90 8.79 -25.18 -0.74
N PRO A 91 9.71 -24.64 0.09
CA PRO A 91 9.95 -23.19 0.11
C PRO A 91 10.53 -22.64 -1.19
N GLU A 92 11.35 -23.42 -1.90
CA GLU A 92 11.97 -23.00 -3.16
C GLU A 92 10.94 -23.02 -4.30
N ALA A 93 10.11 -24.08 -4.36
CA ALA A 93 9.02 -24.18 -5.32
C ALA A 93 8.01 -23.04 -5.16
N HIS A 94 7.63 -22.69 -3.93
CA HIS A 94 6.77 -21.54 -3.65
C HIS A 94 7.42 -20.21 -4.06
N SER A 95 8.71 -20.02 -3.80
CA SER A 95 9.44 -18.81 -4.23
C SER A 95 9.47 -18.69 -5.76
N MET A 96 9.67 -19.79 -6.47
CA MET A 96 9.62 -19.79 -7.93
C MET A 96 8.23 -19.48 -8.48
N GLN A 97 7.19 -20.13 -7.93
CA GLN A 97 5.81 -19.86 -8.33
C GLN A 97 5.48 -18.38 -8.16
N ALA A 98 5.75 -17.83 -6.97
CA ALA A 98 5.50 -16.42 -6.68
C ALA A 98 6.29 -15.48 -7.61
N HIS A 99 7.54 -15.82 -7.97
CA HIS A 99 8.30 -15.01 -8.93
C HIS A 99 7.67 -15.05 -10.34
N LEU A 100 7.25 -16.22 -10.82
CA LEU A 100 6.63 -16.39 -12.14
C LEU A 100 5.25 -15.72 -12.24
N GLU A 101 4.51 -15.64 -11.13
CA GLU A 101 3.23 -14.91 -11.06
C GLU A 101 3.43 -13.39 -11.25
N HIS A 102 4.53 -12.83 -10.74
CA HIS A 102 4.78 -11.39 -10.72
C HIS A 102 5.72 -10.91 -11.84
N CYS A 103 6.64 -11.74 -12.33
CA CYS A 103 7.62 -11.38 -13.35
C CYS A 103 7.23 -11.92 -14.72
N GLN A 104 6.58 -11.08 -15.53
CA GLN A 104 6.12 -11.45 -16.87
C GLN A 104 7.26 -11.97 -17.77
N ARG A 105 8.47 -11.39 -17.66
CA ARG A 105 9.61 -11.81 -18.48
C ARG A 105 10.07 -13.23 -18.16
N CYS A 106 10.15 -13.59 -16.88
CA CYS A 106 10.50 -14.95 -16.47
C CYS A 106 9.40 -15.94 -16.84
N ARG A 107 8.12 -15.54 -16.73
CA ARG A 107 6.98 -16.34 -17.16
C ARG A 107 7.04 -16.67 -18.65
N GLU A 108 7.21 -15.67 -19.51
CA GLU A 108 7.31 -15.86 -20.95
C GLU A 108 8.52 -16.73 -21.33
N ALA A 109 9.67 -16.52 -20.67
CA ALA A 109 10.85 -17.35 -20.90
C ALA A 109 10.61 -18.82 -20.50
N PHE A 110 9.98 -19.04 -19.35
CA PHE A 110 9.62 -20.38 -18.89
C PHE A 110 8.64 -21.05 -19.86
N GLU A 111 7.62 -20.33 -20.33
CA GLU A 111 6.62 -20.85 -21.28
C GLU A 111 7.21 -21.13 -22.66
N GLN A 112 8.18 -20.34 -23.11
CA GLN A 112 8.93 -20.60 -24.34
C GLN A 112 9.77 -21.89 -24.23
N GLN A 113 10.34 -22.15 -23.06
CA GLN A 113 11.18 -23.32 -22.83
C GLN A 113 10.35 -24.59 -22.56
N PHE A 114 9.22 -24.45 -21.88
CA PHE A 114 8.32 -25.53 -21.46
C PHE A 114 6.87 -25.20 -21.80
N PRO A 115 6.47 -25.28 -23.08
CA PRO A 115 5.15 -24.85 -23.52
C PRO A 115 4.04 -25.70 -22.91
N GLY A 116 3.00 -25.04 -22.39
CA GLY A 116 1.77 -25.68 -21.88
C GLY A 116 1.78 -26.04 -20.39
N LEU A 117 2.93 -26.06 -19.71
CA LEU A 117 3.00 -26.50 -18.30
C LEU A 117 2.39 -25.52 -17.30
N LEU A 118 2.49 -24.21 -17.54
CA LEU A 118 1.98 -23.19 -16.62
C LEU A 118 0.45 -23.10 -16.61
N ALA A 119 -0.19 -23.42 -17.74
CA ALA A 119 -1.65 -23.37 -17.89
C ALA A 119 -2.34 -24.39 -16.98
N ASP A 120 -1.74 -25.57 -16.81
CA ASP A 120 -2.26 -26.63 -15.94
C ASP A 120 -1.89 -26.42 -14.47
N GLY A 121 -0.69 -25.88 -14.19
CA GLY A 121 -0.17 -25.70 -12.82
C GLY A 121 -0.83 -24.59 -12.01
N LEU A 122 -1.18 -23.46 -12.64
CA LEU A 122 -1.83 -22.33 -11.93
C LEU A 122 -3.26 -22.67 -11.46
N HIS A 123 -3.92 -23.64 -12.09
CA HIS A 123 -5.24 -24.10 -11.66
C HIS A 123 -5.14 -25.08 -10.48
N GLN A 124 -4.03 -25.83 -10.36
CA GLN A 124 -3.82 -26.84 -9.32
C GLN A 124 -3.34 -26.28 -7.98
N SER A 125 -2.64 -25.13 -7.97
CA SER A 125 -2.15 -24.50 -6.74
C SER A 125 -3.28 -24.02 -5.82
N GLY A 126 -4.48 -23.74 -6.37
CA GLY A 126 -5.69 -23.47 -5.59
C GLY A 126 -6.31 -24.73 -4.95
N GLU A 127 -6.19 -25.89 -5.60
CA GLU A 127 -6.77 -27.15 -5.10
C GLU A 127 -5.90 -27.86 -4.04
N TRP A 128 -4.58 -27.67 -4.07
CA TRP A 128 -3.68 -28.26 -3.06
C TRP A 128 -3.84 -27.65 -1.67
N LEU A 129 -4.15 -26.36 -1.58
CA LEU A 129 -4.48 -25.70 -0.31
C LEU A 129 -5.79 -26.25 0.28
N ALA A 130 -6.78 -26.59 -0.55
CA ALA A 130 -8.04 -27.17 -0.09
C ALA A 130 -7.90 -28.61 0.44
N ARG A 131 -6.82 -29.34 0.10
CA ARG A 131 -6.63 -30.75 0.48
C ARG A 131 -5.82 -30.94 1.77
N ARG A 132 -5.10 -29.92 2.26
CA ARG A 132 -4.35 -29.99 3.53
C ARG A 132 -5.21 -29.79 4.79
N ASP A 133 -6.47 -29.37 4.67
CA ASP A 133 -7.37 -29.14 5.82
C ASP A 133 -8.15 -30.39 6.30
N VAL A 134 -7.98 -31.57 5.68
CA VAL A 134 -8.78 -32.76 6.02
C VAL A 134 -7.91 -33.92 6.51
N GLN A 135 -7.24 -33.76 7.66
CA GLN A 135 -7.09 -34.82 8.67
C GLN A 135 -6.30 -34.35 9.90
N LEU A 136 -6.95 -33.60 10.78
CA LEU A 136 -6.61 -33.62 12.20
C LEU A 136 -7.37 -34.79 12.85
N PRO A 137 -6.69 -35.84 13.34
CA PRO A 137 -7.37 -36.89 14.09
C PRO A 137 -7.86 -36.31 15.42
N LEU A 138 -9.16 -36.01 15.50
CA LEU A 138 -9.86 -35.81 16.76
C LEU A 138 -9.94 -37.15 17.50
N ALA A 139 -8.86 -37.53 18.19
CA ALA A 139 -8.85 -38.70 19.06
C ALA A 139 -8.16 -38.34 20.39
N VAL A 140 -8.80 -37.48 21.17
CA VAL A 140 -8.56 -37.37 22.62
C VAL A 140 -9.83 -37.85 23.32
N SER A 141 -9.98 -39.17 23.42
CA SER A 141 -10.97 -39.76 24.33
C SER A 141 -10.48 -39.60 25.77
N LEU A 142 -10.97 -38.57 26.46
CA LEU A 142 -10.99 -38.57 27.93
C LEU A 142 -11.91 -39.72 28.38
N ARG A 143 -11.35 -40.74 29.02
CA ARG A 143 -12.09 -41.65 29.90
C ARG A 143 -11.93 -41.15 31.33
N LEU A 144 -13.04 -40.71 31.94
CA LEU A 144 -13.22 -40.70 33.39
C LEU A 144 -13.60 -42.10 33.86
#